data_AF-A0A328AA76-F1
#
_entry.id   AF-A0A328AA76-F1
#
_cell.length_a   1.000
_cell.length_b   1.000
_cell.length_c   1.000
_cell.angle_alpha   90.00
_cell.angle_beta   90.00
_cell.angle_gamma   90.00
#
_symmetry.space_group_name_H-M   'P 1'
#
loop_
_entity.id
_entity.type
_entity.pdbx_description
1 polymer ?
#
loop_
_entity_poly.entity_id
_entity_poly.type
_entity_poly.pdbx_seq_one_letter_code
_entity_poly.pdbx_strand_id
1 'polypeptide(L)'
;MSVEPARKRRSFWWYLQGRAGRREYWIMVALIIVLGVLFSQIGGAAIGGAMALMLMMIRRLHDFGRTGWWAALVIFGPLVLMLALMTVTGLEMAAGLATLTELVGVAWIGAVPGDAQENRFGPPPPFTARQVLLGR
;
A
#
# COMPACT_ATOMS: atom_id res chain seq x y z
N MET A 1 43.70 13.69 -3.71
CA MET A 1 42.36 13.55 -4.32
C MET A 1 41.66 12.36 -3.67
N SER A 2 40.72 12.61 -2.75
CA SER A 2 39.88 11.53 -2.21
C SER A 2 38.84 11.16 -3.27
N VAL A 3 38.90 9.93 -3.76
CA VAL A 3 37.89 9.37 -4.67
C VAL A 3 36.59 9.26 -3.88
N GLU A 4 35.62 10.11 -4.20
CA GLU A 4 34.26 9.99 -3.64
C GLU A 4 33.69 8.63 -4.08
N PRO A 5 33.23 7.77 -3.16
CA PRO A 5 32.73 6.45 -3.54
C PRO A 5 31.50 6.59 -4.43
N ALA A 6 31.50 5.90 -5.57
CA ALA A 6 30.40 5.92 -6.53
C ALA A 6 29.07 5.59 -5.82
N ARG A 7 28.13 6.55 -5.85
CA ARG A 7 26.83 6.43 -5.17
C ARG A 7 26.02 5.29 -5.79
N LYS A 8 25.95 4.15 -5.09
CA LYS A 8 25.21 2.96 -5.54
C LYS A 8 23.75 3.33 -5.82
N ARG A 9 23.28 3.16 -7.07
CA ARG A 9 21.86 3.40 -7.43
C ARG A 9 20.98 2.46 -6.60
N ARG A 10 20.03 3.03 -5.86
CA ARG A 10 19.00 2.26 -5.14
C ARG A 10 18.00 1.70 -6.15
N SER A 11 17.73 0.40 -6.08
CA SER A 11 16.82 -0.31 -6.99
C SER A 11 15.37 -0.24 -6.49
N PHE A 12 14.42 -0.62 -7.35
CA PHE A 12 13.01 -0.77 -6.97
C PHE A 12 12.82 -1.73 -5.78
N TRP A 13 13.54 -2.85 -5.78
CA TRP A 13 13.51 -3.83 -4.68
C TRP A 13 14.02 -3.26 -3.36
N TRP A 14 15.04 -2.39 -3.41
CA TRP A 14 15.52 -1.68 -2.23
C TRP A 14 14.43 -0.79 -1.62
N TYR A 15 13.60 -0.15 -2.46
CA TYR A 15 12.46 0.65 -1.99
C TYR A 15 11.41 -0.23 -1.30
N LEU A 16 11.01 -1.36 -1.88
CA LEU A 16 9.99 -2.22 -1.27
C LEU A 16 10.42 -2.88 0.05
N GLN A 17 11.72 -3.07 0.26
CA GLN A 17 12.26 -3.63 1.51
C GLN A 17 12.12 -2.69 2.72
N GLY A 18 11.93 -1.40 2.49
CA GLY A 18 11.81 -0.40 3.55
C GLY A 18 10.43 -0.35 4.21
N ARG A 19 10.29 0.60 5.13
CA ARG A 19 9.07 0.89 5.91
C ARG A 19 8.38 2.15 5.41
N ALA A 20 7.05 2.18 5.50
CA ALA A 20 6.23 3.38 5.28
C ALA A 20 5.40 3.70 6.52
N GLY A 21 5.60 4.90 7.08
CA GLY A 21 4.84 5.39 8.22
C GLY A 21 3.38 5.73 7.87
N ARG A 22 2.56 6.05 8.88
CA ARG A 22 1.12 6.38 8.68
C ARG A 22 0.91 7.54 7.71
N ARG A 23 1.68 8.62 7.85
CA ARG A 23 1.53 9.82 7.00
C ARG A 23 1.86 9.53 5.54
N GLU A 24 2.98 8.84 5.28
CA GLU A 24 3.37 8.41 3.93
C GLU A 24 2.27 7.54 3.29
N TYR A 25 1.77 6.57 4.06
CA TYR A 25 0.69 5.69 3.62
C TYR A 25 -0.56 6.47 3.20
N TRP A 26 -1.07 7.36 4.05
CA TRP A 26 -2.29 8.11 3.75
C TRP A 26 -2.13 9.11 2.60
N ILE A 27 -0.97 9.74 2.46
CA ILE A 27 -0.68 10.59 1.29
C ILE A 27 -0.72 9.77 0.01
N MET A 28 -0.12 8.57 0.00
CA MET A 28 -0.11 7.71 -1.17
C MET A 28 -1.49 7.13 -1.47
N VAL A 29 -2.26 6.73 -0.46
CA VAL A 29 -3.67 6.31 -0.63
C VAL A 29 -4.50 7.43 -1.27
N ALA A 30 -4.37 8.66 -0.76
CA ALA A 30 -5.07 9.81 -1.33
C ALA A 30 -4.65 10.07 -2.79
N LEU A 31 -3.35 10.00 -3.09
CA LEU A 31 -2.84 10.14 -4.45
C LEU A 31 -3.37 9.05 -5.38
N ILE A 32 -3.40 7.79 -4.93
CA ILE A 32 -3.93 6.66 -5.70
C ILE A 32 -5.42 6.87 -6.00
N ILE A 33 -6.21 7.33 -5.03
CA ILE A 33 -7.64 7.63 -5.22
C ILE A 33 -7.81 8.74 -6.26
N VAL A 34 -7.09 9.86 -6.11
CA VAL A 34 -7.17 10.99 -7.03
C VAL A 34 -6.79 10.56 -8.45
N LEU A 35 -5.66 9.88 -8.62
CA LEU A 35 -5.22 9.38 -9.93
C LEU A 35 -6.19 8.35 -10.51
N GLY A 36 -6.77 7.48 -9.67
CA GLY A 36 -7.80 6.53 -10.08
C GLY A 36 -9.03 7.21 -10.65
N VAL A 37 -9.54 8.26 -9.99
CA VAL A 37 -10.69 9.05 -10.46
C VAL A 37 -10.36 9.77 -11.78
N LEU A 38 -9.15 10.31 -11.92
CA LEU A 38 -8.73 10.97 -13.15
C LEU A 38 -8.60 9.98 -14.32
N PHE A 39 -7.98 8.82 -14.09
CA PHE A 39 -7.80 7.79 -15.12
C PHE A 39 -9.09 7.05 -15.47
N SER A 40 -10.11 7.04 -14.59
CA SER A 40 -11.39 6.40 -14.91
C SER A 40 -12.13 7.14 -16.02
N GLN A 41 -11.84 8.44 -16.21
CA GLN A 41 -12.43 9.26 -17.28
C GLN A 41 -11.95 8.86 -18.69
N ILE A 42 -10.85 8.11 -18.77
CA ILE A 42 -10.23 7.66 -20.03
C ILE A 42 -10.07 6.14 -20.09
N GLY A 43 -10.80 5.39 -19.25
CA GLY A 43 -10.87 3.93 -19.28
C GLY A 43 -9.71 3.15 -18.62
N GLY A 44 -8.85 3.80 -17.82
CA GLY A 44 -7.56 3.23 -17.40
C GLY A 44 -7.31 2.96 -15.90
N ALA A 45 -8.32 2.97 -15.02
CA ALA A 45 -8.06 3.17 -13.58
C ALA A 45 -7.82 1.93 -12.70
N ALA A 46 -8.53 0.82 -12.90
CA ALA A 46 -8.75 -0.12 -11.80
C ALA A 46 -7.50 -0.92 -11.39
N ILE A 47 -6.80 -1.54 -12.36
CA ILE A 47 -5.69 -2.46 -12.07
C ILE A 47 -4.45 -1.70 -11.55
N GLY A 48 -4.17 -0.53 -12.13
CA GLY A 48 -3.03 0.29 -11.74
C GLY A 48 -3.14 0.80 -10.30
N GLY A 49 -4.33 1.25 -9.89
CA GLY A 49 -4.60 1.71 -8.53
C GLY A 49 -4.44 0.58 -7.50
N ALA A 50 -5.01 -0.60 -7.77
CA ALA A 50 -4.89 -1.76 -6.90
C ALA A 50 -3.43 -2.21 -6.73
N MET A 51 -2.65 -2.23 -7.82
CA MET A 51 -1.22 -2.56 -7.77
C MET A 51 -0.43 -1.54 -6.94
N ALA A 52 -0.66 -0.24 -7.16
CA ALA A 52 -0.01 0.82 -6.40
C ALA A 52 -0.34 0.72 -4.90
N LEU A 53 -1.60 0.45 -4.57
CA LEU A 53 -2.06 0.26 -3.19
C LEU A 53 -1.39 -0.96 -2.55
N MET A 54 -1.30 -2.09 -3.27
CA MET A 54 -0.62 -3.30 -2.79
C MET A 54 0.85 -3.02 -2.45
N LEU A 55 1.59 -2.36 -3.35
CA LEU A 55 3.01 -2.03 -3.13
C LEU A 55 3.22 -1.11 -1.92
N MET A 56 2.32 -0.15 -1.71
CA MET A 56 2.36 0.72 -0.52
C MET A 56 2.00 -0.04 0.76
N MET A 57 1.03 -0.95 0.70
CA MET A 57 0.66 -1.79 1.83
C MET A 57 1.81 -2.69 2.28
N ILE A 58 2.63 -3.21 1.36
CA ILE A 58 3.83 -4.00 1.72
C ILE A 58 4.73 -3.19 2.68
N ARG A 59 5.08 -1.95 2.31
CA ARG A 59 5.91 -1.06 3.14
C ARG A 59 5.22 -0.66 4.44
N ARG A 60 3.89 -0.49 4.42
CA ARG A 60 3.10 -0.18 5.63
C ARG A 60 3.08 -1.36 6.60
N LEU A 61 2.93 -2.58 6.10
CA LEU A 61 2.97 -3.81 6.90
C LEU A 61 4.35 -4.05 7.52
N HIS A 62 5.42 -3.72 6.78
CA HIS A 62 6.78 -3.73 7.31
C HIS A 62 6.94 -2.77 8.50
N ASP A 63 6.18 -1.66 8.54
CA ASP A 63 6.28 -0.68 9.60
C ASP A 63 5.87 -1.22 10.99
N PHE A 64 5.03 -2.25 11.06
CA PHE A 64 4.68 -2.94 12.31
C PHE A 64 5.09 -4.43 12.27
N GLY A 65 6.18 -4.73 11.58
CA GLY A 65 6.89 -6.02 11.65
C GLY A 65 6.28 -7.17 10.86
N ARG A 66 5.22 -6.95 10.08
CA ARG A 66 4.53 -7.99 9.30
C ARG A 66 5.11 -8.15 7.89
N THR A 67 4.98 -9.34 7.31
CA THR A 67 5.42 -9.61 5.93
C THR A 67 4.49 -8.95 4.90
N GLY A 68 5.02 -8.54 3.76
CA GLY A 68 4.23 -7.97 2.65
C GLY A 68 3.10 -8.87 2.11
N TRP A 69 3.16 -10.19 2.32
CA TRP A 69 2.12 -11.14 1.92
C TRP A 69 0.72 -10.81 2.45
N TRP A 70 0.62 -10.12 3.59
CA TRP A 70 -0.68 -9.68 4.12
C TRP A 70 -1.36 -8.62 3.23
N ALA A 71 -0.63 -7.90 2.37
CA ALA A 71 -1.22 -6.98 1.40
C ALA A 71 -2.04 -7.74 0.36
N ALA A 72 -1.57 -8.92 -0.06
CA ALA A 72 -2.32 -9.77 -0.99
C ALA A 72 -3.65 -10.23 -0.38
N LEU A 73 -3.68 -10.52 0.92
CA LEU A 73 -4.94 -10.86 1.61
C LEU A 73 -5.93 -9.70 1.58
N VAL A 74 -5.48 -8.46 1.79
CA VAL A 74 -6.38 -7.30 1.78
C VAL A 74 -6.88 -6.95 0.38
N ILE A 75 -6.06 -7.16 -0.66
CA ILE A 75 -6.44 -6.89 -2.05
C ILE A 75 -7.32 -8.02 -2.63
N PHE A 76 -6.95 -9.28 -2.42
CA PHE A 76 -7.65 -10.42 -3.02
C PHE A 76 -8.74 -11.03 -2.13
N GLY A 77 -8.68 -10.84 -0.81
CA GLY A 77 -9.70 -11.31 0.13
C GLY A 77 -11.12 -10.81 -0.21
N PRO A 78 -11.31 -9.51 -0.48
CA PRO A 78 -12.59 -8.97 -0.97
C PRO A 78 -13.10 -9.64 -2.25
N LEU A 79 -12.22 -9.94 -3.21
CA LEU A 79 -12.60 -10.65 -4.43
C LEU A 79 -13.12 -12.06 -4.12
N VAL A 80 -12.43 -12.80 -3.25
CA VAL A 80 -12.88 -14.13 -2.81
C VAL A 80 -14.23 -14.04 -2.09
N LEU A 81 -14.41 -13.04 -1.22
CA LEU A 81 -15.67 -12.79 -0.52
C LEU A 81 -16.82 -12.50 -1.50
N MET A 82 -16.59 -11.65 -2.50
CA MET A 82 -17.58 -11.33 -3.53
C MET A 82 -18.01 -12.59 -4.29
N LEU A 83 -17.05 -13.39 -4.76
CA LEU A 83 -17.32 -14.61 -5.52
C LEU A 83 -18.09 -15.65 -4.70
N ALA A 84 -17.82 -15.73 -3.40
CA ALA A 84 -18.53 -16.63 -2.50
C ALA A 84 -19.99 -16.17 -2.25
N LEU A 85 -20.22 -14.86 -2.09
CA LEU A 85 -21.53 -14.33 -1.74
C LEU A 85 -22.46 -14.12 -2.93
N MET A 86 -21.92 -13.87 -4.14
CA MET A 86 -22.73 -13.50 -5.31
C MET A 86 -23.76 -14.58 -5.70
N THR A 87 -23.51 -15.85 -5.36
CA THR A 87 -24.43 -16.96 -5.63
C THR A 87 -25.67 -16.95 -4.74
N VAL A 88 -25.63 -16.24 -3.61
CA VAL A 88 -26.71 -16.17 -2.61
C VAL A 88 -27.36 -14.79 -2.57
N THR A 89 -26.57 -13.72 -2.67
CA THR A 89 -27.05 -12.33 -2.49
C THR A 89 -27.20 -11.56 -3.80
N GLY A 90 -26.75 -12.11 -4.92
CA GLY A 90 -26.60 -11.39 -6.19
C GLY A 90 -25.30 -10.55 -6.23
N LEU A 91 -24.92 -10.15 -7.45
CA LEU A 91 -23.65 -9.48 -7.74
C LEU A 91 -23.51 -8.14 -7.01
N GLU A 92 -24.55 -7.29 -7.04
CA GLU A 92 -24.47 -5.93 -6.48
C GLU A 92 -24.21 -5.94 -4.98
N MET A 93 -24.97 -6.73 -4.22
CA MET A 93 -24.79 -6.86 -2.78
C MET A 93 -23.43 -7.48 -2.44
N ALA A 94 -23.03 -8.53 -3.15
CA ALA A 94 -21.73 -9.17 -2.93
C ALA A 94 -20.56 -8.22 -3.21
N ALA A 95 -20.64 -7.44 -4.30
CA ALA A 95 -19.65 -6.43 -4.64
C ALA A 95 -19.60 -5.32 -3.59
N GLY A 96 -20.74 -4.82 -3.13
CA GLY A 96 -20.82 -3.81 -2.07
C GLY A 96 -20.16 -4.28 -0.76
N LEU A 97 -20.43 -5.50 -0.31
CA LEU A 97 -19.80 -6.08 0.89
C LEU A 97 -18.30 -6.29 0.72
N ALA A 98 -17.86 -6.72 -0.46
CA ALA A 98 -16.44 -6.84 -0.78
C ALA A 98 -15.74 -5.48 -0.73
N THR A 99 -16.29 -4.46 -1.38
CA THR A 99 -15.74 -3.09 -1.33
C THR A 99 -15.67 -2.56 0.09
N LEU A 100 -16.71 -2.74 0.91
CA LEU A 100 -16.68 -2.33 2.31
C LEU A 100 -15.57 -3.04 3.10
N THR A 101 -15.38 -4.34 2.85
CA THR A 101 -14.32 -5.14 3.48
C THR A 101 -12.92 -4.63 3.09
N GLU A 102 -12.71 -4.29 1.82
CA GLU A 102 -11.47 -3.68 1.35
C GLU A 102 -11.20 -2.34 2.04
N LEU A 103 -12.20 -1.45 2.07
CA LEU A 103 -12.09 -0.14 2.71
C LEU A 103 -11.76 -0.26 4.21
N VAL A 104 -12.36 -1.23 4.91
CA VAL A 104 -12.03 -1.53 6.30
C VAL A 104 -10.58 -2.01 6.42
N GLY A 105 -10.11 -2.89 5.54
CA GLY A 105 -8.74 -3.37 5.53
C GLY A 105 -7.70 -2.26 5.29
N VAL A 106 -7.97 -1.38 4.32
CA VAL A 106 -7.17 -0.18 4.03
C VAL A 106 -7.13 0.76 5.23
N ALA A 107 -8.30 1.09 5.79
CA ALA A 107 -8.39 1.97 6.95
C ALA A 107 -7.68 1.39 8.18
N TRP A 108 -7.86 0.09 8.44
CA TRP A 108 -7.22 -0.61 9.53
C TRP A 108 -5.69 -0.54 9.43
N ILE A 109 -5.13 -0.93 8.27
CA ILE A 109 -3.68 -0.90 8.02
C ILE A 109 -3.10 0.53 8.14
N GLY A 110 -3.86 1.55 7.74
CA GLY A 110 -3.48 2.95 7.90
C GLY A 110 -3.58 3.48 9.33
N ALA A 111 -4.49 2.94 10.15
CA ALA A 111 -4.74 3.38 11.52
C ALA A 111 -3.77 2.76 12.53
N VAL A 112 -3.45 1.47 12.37
CA VAL A 112 -2.56 0.72 13.28
C VAL A 112 -1.22 1.46 13.44
N PRO A 113 -0.74 1.73 14.67
CA PRO A 113 0.58 2.33 14.89
C PRO A 113 1.71 1.46 14.34
N GLY A 114 2.79 2.11 13.88
CA GLY A 114 4.03 1.41 13.52
C GLY A 114 4.85 1.01 14.75
N ASP A 115 5.80 0.10 14.56
CA ASP A 115 6.80 -0.25 15.57
C ASP A 115 7.70 0.96 15.84
N ALA A 116 7.76 1.41 17.10
CA ALA A 116 8.62 2.52 17.50
C ALA A 116 10.12 2.16 17.47
N GLN A 117 10.42 0.85 17.52
CA GLN A 117 11.78 0.31 17.52
C GLN A 117 12.20 -0.13 16.10
N GLU A 118 13.48 -0.45 15.97
CA GLU A 118 13.95 -1.16 14.79
C GLU A 118 13.28 -2.54 14.72
N ASN A 119 12.90 -2.96 13.51
CA ASN A 119 12.45 -4.32 13.26
C ASN A 119 13.23 -4.90 12.08
N ARG A 120 12.91 -6.13 11.65
CA ARG A 120 13.62 -6.82 10.55
C ARG A 120 13.62 -6.07 9.21
N PHE A 121 12.80 -5.04 9.05
CA PHE A 121 12.72 -4.20 7.86
C PHE A 121 13.45 -2.86 8.01
N GLY A 122 14.18 -2.69 9.12
CA GLY A 122 15.03 -1.55 9.39
C GLY A 122 14.50 -0.58 10.45
N PRO A 123 15.18 0.57 10.61
CA PRO A 123 14.81 1.58 11.59
C PRO A 123 13.45 2.21 11.28
N PRO A 124 12.78 2.81 12.28
CA PRO A 124 11.54 3.55 12.05
C PRO A 124 11.75 4.63 10.97
N PRO A 125 10.77 4.83 10.07
CA PRO A 125 10.93 5.74 8.96
C PRO A 125 11.13 7.19 9.47
N PRO A 126 12.21 7.89 9.07
CA PRO A 126 12.37 9.30 9.37
C PRO A 126 11.24 10.09 8.70
N PHE A 127 10.55 10.96 9.43
CA PHE A 127 9.44 11.72 8.85
C PHE A 127 9.98 12.92 8.05
N THR A 128 10.00 12.84 6.71
CA THR A 128 10.02 14.04 5.84
C THR A 128 9.21 13.84 4.54
N ALA A 129 8.44 14.86 4.13
CA ALA A 129 7.66 14.82 2.87
C ALA A 129 8.55 14.66 1.63
N ARG A 130 9.80 15.13 1.71
CA ARG A 130 10.82 14.98 0.65
C ARG A 130 11.19 13.51 0.41
N GLN A 131 11.31 12.71 1.48
CA GLN A 131 11.56 11.28 1.38
C GLN A 131 10.40 10.52 0.74
N VAL A 132 9.16 10.91 1.05
CA VAL A 132 7.95 10.29 0.50
C VAL A 132 7.84 10.50 -1.01
N LEU A 133 8.11 11.71 -1.50
CA LEU A 133 7.96 12.06 -2.91
C LEU A 133 9.19 11.70 -3.76
N LEU A 134 10.40 11.72 -3.17
CA LEU A 134 11.65 11.59 -3.91
C LEU A 134 12.46 10.33 -3.56
N GLY A 135 12.05 9.56 -2.54
CA GLY A 135 12.76 8.37 -2.07
C GLY A 135 14.15 8.64 -1.48
N ARG A 136 14.42 9.87 -1.02
CA ARG A 136 15.72 10.35 -0.53
C ARG A 136 15.59 11.11 0.79
#